data_AF-A0A097JTH4-F1
#
_entry.id   AF-A0A097JTH4-F1
#
_cell.length_a   1.000
_cell.length_b   1.000
_cell.length_c   1.000
_cell.angle_alpha   90.00
_cell.angle_beta   90.00
_cell.angle_gamma   90.00
#
_symmetry.space_group_name_H-M   'P 1'
#
loop_
_entity.id
_entity.type
_entity.pdbx_description
1 polymer ?
#
loop_
_entity_poly.entity_id
_entity_poly.type
_entity_poly.pdbx_seq_one_letter_code
_entity_poly.pdbx_strand_id
1 'polypeptide(L)'
;FIEDYIEFGFLMKIPFLDFSIHDIIFSAFSLLLYCLRSSISYFIVNLSIIYTFINFLIFESIIIYVNLMYIKNIYLAGGLLILNLILIAKLVSFHIFYTSCNKVLKEEKSLKNQIVHEKRNLECKPTFINSELDQKNNRNLDDTIDQKIPFINLSNITDRAGNYVDSLENHTLLDQEFLIENNDIKKCTFLHFVYFNIIPTLCYLQKYPMTESRNCKKILYRFFSLIIGLLIFIFVTDQYSIPSIYRIIKCDNFWIVVENAINLSLSTAILFLIFFHIVFVCCLNILAEITRFKNIHFYQAWWNSTTVRQFWTLWNIPVHLWIKKHIYIPLRKRS
;
A
#
# COMPACT_ATOMS: atom_id res chain seq x y z
N PHE A 1 31.35 4.68 -25.77
CA PHE A 1 30.46 5.21 -24.71
C PHE A 1 31.10 6.35 -23.93
N ILE A 2 32.30 6.18 -23.36
CA ILE A 2 32.97 7.22 -22.55
C ILE A 2 33.63 8.32 -23.41
N GLU A 3 34.23 7.96 -24.54
CA GLU A 3 34.80 8.93 -25.49
C GLU A 3 33.71 9.73 -26.23
N ASP A 4 32.60 9.08 -26.59
CA ASP A 4 31.48 9.73 -27.31
C ASP A 4 30.80 10.86 -26.51
N TYR A 5 30.79 10.77 -25.17
CA TYR A 5 30.21 11.81 -24.30
C TYR A 5 31.04 13.09 -24.30
N ILE A 6 32.36 12.97 -24.52
CA ILE A 6 33.29 14.10 -24.55
C ILE A 6 33.23 14.81 -25.91
N GLU A 7 32.95 14.08 -27.00
CA GLU A 7 33.03 14.61 -28.36
C GLU A 7 31.74 15.31 -28.84
N PHE A 8 30.55 14.88 -28.38
CA PHE A 8 29.29 15.36 -28.99
C PHE A 8 28.34 16.15 -28.08
N GLY A 9 28.56 16.24 -26.76
CA GLY A 9 27.77 17.09 -25.84
C GLY A 9 26.24 16.85 -25.78
N PHE A 10 25.68 16.01 -26.66
CA PHE A 10 24.25 15.89 -26.94
C PHE A 10 23.84 14.47 -27.32
N LEU A 11 24.63 13.46 -26.95
CA LEU A 11 24.23 12.06 -27.10
C LEU A 11 23.26 11.68 -25.97
N MET A 12 22.04 12.23 -26.03
CA MET A 12 20.91 11.74 -25.25
C MET A 12 20.52 10.36 -25.78
N LYS A 13 21.16 9.30 -25.26
CA LYS A 13 20.67 7.94 -25.46
C LYS A 13 19.42 7.79 -24.62
N ILE A 14 18.25 7.81 -25.26
CA ILE A 14 16.97 7.63 -24.59
C ILE A 14 17.03 6.31 -23.80
N PRO A 15 16.95 6.34 -22.45
CA PRO A 15 17.17 5.16 -21.60
C PRO A 15 16.14 4.04 -21.79
N PHE A 16 15.10 4.27 -22.59
CA PHE A 16 14.01 3.35 -22.91
C PHE A 16 14.04 2.77 -24.33
N LEU A 17 15.03 3.13 -25.16
CA LEU A 17 15.09 2.65 -26.56
C LEU A 17 16.00 1.43 -26.75
N ASP A 18 17.01 1.25 -25.89
CA ASP A 18 17.97 0.14 -25.97
C ASP A 18 17.49 -1.10 -25.15
N PHE A 19 16.19 -1.44 -25.21
CA PHE A 19 15.71 -2.66 -24.56
C PHE A 19 16.06 -3.89 -25.39
N SER A 20 16.89 -4.77 -24.82
CA SER A 20 17.06 -6.10 -25.40
C SER A 20 15.75 -6.87 -25.31
N ILE A 21 15.42 -7.63 -26.36
CA ILE A 21 14.29 -8.58 -26.35
C ILE A 21 14.39 -9.52 -25.14
N HIS A 22 15.61 -9.88 -24.75
CA HIS A 22 15.87 -10.68 -23.55
C HIS A 22 15.34 -9.98 -22.28
N ASP A 23 15.66 -8.71 -22.06
CA ASP A 23 15.21 -7.94 -20.90
C ASP A 23 13.67 -7.84 -20.85
N ILE A 24 13.03 -7.68 -22.00
CA ILE A 24 11.57 -7.64 -22.11
C ILE A 24 10.95 -9.00 -21.72
N ILE A 25 11.48 -10.10 -22.23
CA ILE A 25 10.99 -11.45 -21.91
C ILE A 25 11.12 -11.73 -20.41
N PHE A 26 12.28 -11.45 -19.80
CA PHE A 26 12.51 -11.70 -18.38
C PHE A 26 11.73 -10.75 -17.46
N SER A 27 11.49 -9.51 -17.90
CA SER A 27 10.58 -8.60 -17.18
C SER A 27 9.13 -9.09 -17.19
N ALA A 28 8.65 -9.58 -18.34
CA ALA A 28 7.32 -10.17 -18.46
C ALA A 28 7.20 -11.45 -17.62
N PHE A 29 8.23 -12.29 -17.61
CA PHE A 29 8.29 -13.48 -16.75
C PHE A 29 8.27 -13.11 -15.26
N SER A 30 8.98 -12.06 -14.85
CA SER A 30 8.95 -11.55 -13.47
C SER A 30 7.56 -11.03 -13.08
N LEU A 31 6.87 -10.32 -13.99
CA LEU A 31 5.48 -9.91 -13.78
C LEU A 31 4.53 -11.11 -13.63
N LEU A 32 4.73 -12.17 -14.43
CA LEU A 32 3.98 -13.41 -14.30
C LEU A 32 4.20 -14.07 -12.93
N LEU A 33 5.44 -14.11 -12.44
CA LEU A 33 5.77 -14.61 -11.11
C LEU A 33 5.08 -13.78 -10.00
N TYR A 34 4.96 -12.46 -10.14
CA TYR A 34 4.21 -11.64 -9.20
C TYR A 34 2.72 -11.99 -9.16
N CYS A 35 2.11 -12.20 -10.32
CA CYS A 35 0.70 -12.63 -10.43
C CYS A 35 0.49 -14.02 -9.83
N LEU A 36 1.41 -14.95 -10.11
CA LEU A 36 1.38 -16.31 -9.58
C LEU A 36 1.50 -16.31 -8.06
N ARG A 37 2.49 -15.58 -7.52
CA ARG A 37 2.68 -15.40 -6.07
C ARG A 37 1.43 -14.83 -5.41
N SER A 38 0.84 -13.77 -5.96
CA SER A 38 -0.35 -13.13 -5.39
C SER A 38 -1.55 -14.08 -5.37
N SER A 39 -1.72 -14.87 -6.44
CA SER A 39 -2.80 -15.86 -6.54
C SER A 39 -2.63 -17.00 -5.54
N ILE A 40 -1.43 -17.58 -5.46
CA ILE A 40 -1.11 -18.65 -4.50
C ILE A 40 -1.23 -18.14 -3.07
N SER A 41 -0.72 -16.95 -2.81
CA SER A 41 -0.81 -16.29 -1.50
C SER A 41 -2.26 -16.16 -1.05
N TYR A 42 -3.20 -15.81 -1.93
CA TYR A 42 -4.63 -15.74 -1.61
C TYR A 42 -5.22 -17.09 -1.15
N PHE A 43 -4.85 -18.20 -1.79
CA PHE A 43 -5.33 -19.53 -1.40
C PHE A 43 -4.70 -20.04 -0.10
N ILE A 44 -3.40 -19.77 0.09
CA ILE A 44 -2.64 -20.27 1.24
C ILE A 44 -3.06 -19.58 2.55
N VAL A 45 -3.63 -18.36 2.52
CA VAL A 45 -4.04 -17.65 3.74
C VAL A 45 -5.02 -18.47 4.60
N ASN A 46 -5.80 -19.35 3.99
CA ASN A 46 -6.78 -20.18 4.69
C ASN A 46 -6.14 -21.30 5.53
N LEU A 47 -4.92 -21.72 5.22
CA LEU A 47 -4.28 -22.89 5.84
C LEU A 47 -3.61 -22.55 7.16
N SER A 48 -2.43 -21.92 7.10
CA SER A 48 -1.61 -21.59 8.27
C SER A 48 -0.62 -20.47 7.95
N ILE A 49 -0.29 -19.68 8.97
CA ILE A 49 0.69 -18.59 8.92
C ILE A 49 2.07 -19.12 8.49
N ILE A 50 2.44 -20.34 8.89
CA ILE A 50 3.74 -20.94 8.56
C ILE A 50 3.86 -21.17 7.05
N TYR A 51 2.83 -21.75 6.42
CA TYR A 51 2.82 -21.99 4.97
C TYR A 51 2.84 -20.68 4.19
N THR A 52 2.15 -19.64 4.68
CA THR A 52 2.23 -18.30 4.10
C THR A 52 3.66 -17.75 4.13
N PHE A 53 4.37 -17.90 5.25
CA PHE A 53 5.72 -17.38 5.39
C PHE A 53 6.74 -18.12 4.51
N ILE A 54 6.65 -19.45 4.45
CA ILE A 54 7.51 -20.26 3.57
C ILE A 54 7.26 -19.90 2.11
N ASN A 55 5.99 -19.79 1.69
CA ASN A 55 5.65 -19.40 0.32
C ASN A 55 6.21 -18.02 -0.03
N PHE A 56 6.08 -17.06 0.88
CA PHE A 56 6.66 -15.73 0.74
C PHE A 56 8.17 -15.80 0.49
N LEU A 57 8.94 -16.46 1.36
CA LEU A 57 10.40 -16.55 1.21
C LEU A 57 10.85 -17.21 -0.09
N ILE A 58 10.17 -18.28 -0.51
CA ILE A 58 10.48 -18.99 -1.76
C ILE A 58 10.29 -18.06 -2.96
N PHE A 59 9.13 -17.41 -3.07
CA PHE A 59 8.86 -16.53 -4.20
C PHE A 59 9.77 -15.30 -4.21
N GLU A 60 10.04 -14.69 -3.05
CA GLU A 60 10.96 -13.55 -2.97
C GLU A 60 12.37 -13.92 -3.45
N SER A 61 12.87 -15.08 -3.03
CA SER A 61 14.19 -15.57 -3.45
C SER A 61 14.25 -15.78 -4.96
N ILE A 62 13.22 -16.39 -5.55
CA ILE A 62 13.15 -16.65 -7.00
C ILE A 62 13.07 -15.33 -7.78
N ILE A 63 12.21 -14.41 -7.36
CA ILE A 63 11.99 -13.12 -8.01
C ILE A 63 13.29 -12.29 -8.01
N ILE A 64 13.95 -12.20 -6.85
CA ILE A 64 15.19 -11.42 -6.71
C ILE A 64 16.28 -12.06 -7.58
N TYR A 65 16.40 -13.39 -7.56
CA TYR A 65 17.34 -14.11 -8.39
C TYR A 65 17.11 -13.84 -9.89
N VAL A 66 15.87 -13.93 -10.35
CA VAL A 66 15.53 -13.69 -11.76
C VAL A 66 15.83 -12.25 -12.17
N ASN A 67 15.41 -11.27 -11.37
CA ASN A 67 15.63 -9.85 -11.68
C ASN A 67 17.12 -9.49 -11.73
N LEU A 68 17.94 -9.98 -10.79
CA LEU A 68 19.35 -9.63 -10.72
C LEU A 68 20.23 -10.37 -11.73
N MET A 69 19.90 -11.62 -12.08
CA MET A 69 20.74 -12.41 -12.98
C MET A 69 20.42 -12.19 -14.46
N TYR A 70 19.16 -11.98 -14.83
CA TYR A 70 18.74 -12.01 -16.24
C TYR A 70 18.44 -10.64 -16.85
N ILE A 71 18.10 -9.63 -16.03
CA ILE A 71 17.78 -8.30 -16.53
C ILE A 71 19.04 -7.44 -16.46
N LYS A 72 19.60 -7.11 -17.62
CA LYS A 72 20.85 -6.33 -17.70
C LYS A 72 20.59 -4.83 -17.56
N ASN A 73 19.43 -4.37 -18.01
CA ASN A 73 19.07 -2.95 -17.92
C ASN A 73 18.76 -2.57 -16.46
N ILE A 74 19.63 -1.73 -15.89
CA ILE A 74 19.55 -1.31 -14.48
C ILE A 74 18.26 -0.59 -14.13
N TYR A 75 17.71 0.21 -15.05
CA TYR A 75 16.48 0.97 -14.82
C TYR A 75 15.27 0.04 -14.76
N LEU A 76 15.23 -0.96 -15.64
CA LEU A 76 14.16 -1.97 -15.66
C LEU A 76 14.24 -2.89 -14.43
N ALA A 77 15.42 -3.39 -14.10
CA ALA A 77 15.65 -4.22 -12.93
C ALA A 77 15.29 -3.47 -11.63
N GLY A 78 15.77 -2.22 -11.49
CA GLY A 78 15.45 -1.37 -10.33
C GLY A 78 13.96 -1.08 -10.22
N GLY A 79 13.29 -0.75 -11.32
CA GLY A 79 11.84 -0.53 -11.35
C GLY A 79 11.04 -1.77 -10.92
N LEU A 80 11.43 -2.96 -11.38
CA LEU A 80 10.79 -4.21 -11.01
C LEU A 80 11.00 -4.57 -9.53
N LEU A 81 12.18 -4.26 -8.96
CA LEU A 81 12.43 -4.45 -7.53
C LEU A 81 11.61 -3.49 -6.66
N ILE A 82 11.45 -2.24 -7.08
CA ILE A 82 10.57 -1.28 -6.39
C ILE A 82 9.12 -1.76 -6.46
N LEU A 83 8.67 -2.24 -7.63
CA LEU A 83 7.34 -2.82 -7.79
C LEU A 83 7.16 -4.04 -6.87
N ASN A 84 8.18 -4.90 -6.76
CA ASN A 84 8.13 -6.04 -5.85
C ASN A 84 7.91 -5.59 -4.39
N LEU A 85 8.67 -4.60 -3.92
CA LEU A 85 8.52 -4.05 -2.57
C LEU A 85 7.10 -3.52 -2.30
N ILE A 86 6.50 -2.83 -3.28
CA ILE A 86 5.11 -2.33 -3.19
C ILE A 86 4.13 -3.50 -3.08
N LEU A 87 4.28 -4.54 -3.90
CA LEU A 87 3.40 -5.71 -3.89
C LEU A 87 3.55 -6.52 -2.59
N ILE A 88 4.77 -6.62 -2.03
CA ILE A 88 5.01 -7.20 -0.71
C ILE A 88 4.22 -6.45 0.36
N ALA A 89 4.31 -5.11 0.40
CA ALA A 89 3.59 -4.30 1.37
C ALA A 89 2.07 -4.53 1.28
N LYS A 90 1.54 -4.63 0.06
CA LYS A 90 0.12 -4.96 -0.18
C LYS A 90 -0.26 -6.35 0.34
N LEU A 91 0.55 -7.37 0.04
CA LEU A 91 0.29 -8.74 0.51
C LEU A 91 0.32 -8.82 2.03
N VAL A 92 1.29 -8.18 2.68
CA VAL A 92 1.36 -8.10 4.14
C VAL A 92 0.10 -7.45 4.71
N SER A 93 -0.38 -6.36 4.11
CA SER A 93 -1.62 -5.70 4.54
C SER A 93 -2.82 -6.64 4.45
N PHE A 94 -2.95 -7.37 3.34
CA PHE A 94 -4.01 -8.35 3.13
C PHE A 94 -3.96 -9.51 4.14
N HIS A 95 -2.78 -10.10 4.37
CA HIS A 95 -2.60 -11.20 5.33
C HIS A 95 -2.94 -10.81 6.76
N ILE A 96 -2.52 -9.62 7.19
CA ILE A 96 -2.83 -9.10 8.54
C ILE A 96 -4.34 -8.92 8.69
N PHE A 97 -4.99 -8.30 7.70
CA PHE A 97 -6.44 -8.11 7.70
C PHE A 97 -7.18 -9.44 7.77
N TYR A 98 -6.85 -10.37 6.87
CA TYR A 98 -7.52 -11.67 6.79
C TYR A 98 -7.33 -12.50 8.08
N THR A 99 -6.12 -12.53 8.63
CA THR A 99 -5.84 -13.22 9.90
C THR A 99 -6.66 -12.63 11.05
N SER A 100 -6.79 -11.30 11.10
CA SER A 100 -7.59 -10.61 12.11
C SER A 100 -9.08 -10.96 11.98
N CYS A 101 -9.63 -10.93 10.76
CA CYS A 101 -11.02 -11.34 10.50
C CYS A 101 -11.27 -12.80 10.87
N ASN A 102 -10.35 -13.72 10.54
CA ASN A 102 -10.49 -15.12 10.89
C ASN A 102 -10.45 -15.38 12.40
N LYS A 103 -9.70 -14.57 13.15
CA LYS A 103 -9.69 -14.64 14.62
C LYS A 103 -11.05 -14.25 15.19
N VAL A 104 -11.60 -13.11 14.75
CA VAL A 104 -12.93 -12.63 15.16
C VAL A 104 -14.01 -13.65 14.81
N LEU A 105 -13.99 -14.20 13.59
CA LEU A 105 -14.95 -15.23 13.16
C LEU A 105 -14.87 -16.51 13.99
N LYS A 106 -13.69 -16.91 14.46
CA LYS A 106 -13.53 -18.06 15.36
C LYS A 106 -14.08 -17.77 16.74
N GLU A 107 -13.86 -16.57 17.27
CA GLU A 107 -14.40 -16.10 18.56
C GLU A 107 -15.92 -16.04 18.51
N GLU A 108 -16.49 -15.47 17.45
CA GLU A 108 -17.95 -15.40 17.24
C GLU A 108 -18.59 -16.80 17.16
N LYS A 109 -17.99 -17.73 16.42
CA LYS A 109 -18.45 -19.13 16.36
C LYS A 109 -18.36 -19.82 17.71
N SER A 110 -17.29 -19.59 18.45
CA SER A 110 -17.13 -20.13 19.80
C SER A 110 -18.22 -19.60 20.74
N LEU A 111 -18.51 -18.30 20.69
CA LEU A 111 -19.54 -17.66 21.49
C LEU A 111 -20.95 -18.16 21.12
N LYS A 112 -21.26 -18.27 19.81
CA LYS A 112 -22.54 -18.85 19.34
C LYS A 112 -22.71 -20.28 19.81
N ASN A 113 -21.66 -21.11 19.75
CA ASN A 113 -21.72 -22.48 20.25
C ASN A 113 -21.95 -22.52 21.77
N GLN A 114 -21.31 -21.64 22.54
CA GLN A 114 -21.54 -21.52 23.99
C GLN A 114 -22.98 -21.12 24.31
N ILE A 115 -23.54 -20.12 23.61
CA ILE A 115 -24.93 -19.68 23.79
C ILE A 115 -25.91 -20.81 23.45
N VAL A 116 -25.67 -21.57 22.37
CA VAL A 116 -26.52 -22.72 22.00
C VAL A 116 -26.46 -23.83 23.05
N HIS A 117 -25.29 -24.08 23.65
CA HIS A 117 -25.16 -25.03 24.74
C HIS A 117 -25.87 -24.54 26.01
N GLU A 118 -25.79 -23.26 26.33
CA GLU A 118 -26.45 -22.66 27.49
C GLU A 118 -27.98 -22.67 27.34
N LYS A 119 -28.51 -22.38 26.14
CA LYS A 119 -29.95 -22.51 25.81
C LYS A 119 -30.43 -23.96 25.95
N ARG A 120 -29.67 -24.95 25.46
CA ARG A 120 -30.01 -26.38 25.64
C ARG A 120 -30.04 -26.79 27.11
N ASN A 121 -29.11 -26.29 27.92
CA ASN A 121 -29.08 -26.59 29.36
C ASN A 121 -30.25 -25.96 30.13
N LEU A 122 -30.78 -24.82 29.67
CA LEU A 122 -31.97 -24.18 30.22
C LEU A 122 -33.26 -24.94 29.87
N GLU A 123 -33.36 -25.48 28.65
CA GLU A 123 -34.50 -26.31 28.21
C GLU A 123 -34.54 -27.69 28.91
N CYS A 124 -33.39 -28.20 29.38
CA CYS A 124 -33.31 -29.46 30.13
C CYS A 124 -33.58 -29.32 31.65
N LYS A 125 -33.83 -28.11 32.17
CA LYS A 125 -34.38 -27.93 33.53
C LYS A 125 -35.90 -28.10 33.48
N PRO A 126 -36.51 -28.82 34.44
CA PRO A 126 -37.97 -29.02 34.44
C PRO A 126 -38.67 -27.68 34.69
N THR A 127 -39.26 -27.10 33.65
CA THR A 127 -40.04 -25.87 33.75
C THR A 127 -41.47 -26.22 34.15
N PHE A 128 -41.85 -25.90 35.39
CA PHE A 128 -43.25 -25.61 35.70
C PHE A 128 -43.65 -24.38 34.88
N ILE A 129 -44.65 -24.54 34.02
CA ILE A 129 -45.09 -23.59 32.99
C ILE A 129 -45.53 -22.26 33.63
N ASN A 130 -45.09 -21.13 33.05
CA ASN A 130 -45.88 -19.91 32.97
C ASN A 130 -45.59 -19.21 31.62
N SER A 131 -46.51 -19.38 30.68
CA SER A 131 -46.41 -18.98 29.26
C SER A 131 -46.36 -17.46 29.01
N GLU A 132 -46.61 -16.63 30.03
CA GLU A 132 -46.46 -15.16 29.93
C GLU A 132 -45.04 -14.68 30.27
N LEU A 133 -44.26 -15.47 31.03
CA LEU A 133 -42.87 -15.15 31.38
C LEU A 133 -41.91 -15.44 30.22
N ASP A 134 -42.21 -16.43 29.38
CA ASP A 134 -41.33 -16.86 28.28
C ASP A 134 -41.28 -15.83 27.13
N GLN A 135 -42.38 -15.13 26.83
CA GLN A 135 -42.38 -14.04 25.84
C GLN A 135 -41.72 -12.75 26.34
N LYS A 136 -41.65 -12.55 27.66
CA LYS A 136 -40.96 -11.40 28.27
C LYS A 136 -39.47 -11.70 28.44
N ASN A 137 -39.12 -12.94 28.77
CA ASN A 137 -37.74 -13.40 28.87
C ASN A 137 -37.06 -13.51 27.50
N ASN A 138 -37.75 -13.96 26.43
CA ASN A 138 -37.14 -13.98 25.10
C ASN A 138 -36.83 -12.57 24.56
N ARG A 139 -37.71 -11.59 24.83
CA ARG A 139 -37.43 -10.17 24.50
C ARG A 139 -36.26 -9.62 25.32
N ASN A 140 -36.25 -9.87 26.63
CA ASN A 140 -35.14 -9.46 27.48
C ASN A 140 -33.81 -10.17 27.12
N LEU A 141 -33.86 -11.42 26.64
CA LEU A 141 -32.68 -12.18 26.25
C LEU A 141 -32.08 -11.66 24.94
N ASP A 142 -32.92 -11.28 23.96
CA ASP A 142 -32.48 -10.58 22.75
C ASP A 142 -31.88 -9.19 23.10
N ASP A 143 -32.50 -8.44 24.01
CA ASP A 143 -31.95 -7.17 24.53
C ASP A 143 -30.61 -7.37 25.29
N THR A 144 -30.44 -8.53 25.95
CA THR A 144 -29.19 -8.87 26.65
C THR A 144 -28.10 -9.37 25.69
N ILE A 145 -28.47 -9.99 24.57
CA ILE A 145 -27.56 -10.39 23.48
C ILE A 145 -26.98 -9.15 22.81
N ASP A 146 -27.78 -8.12 22.59
CA ASP A 146 -27.32 -6.82 22.08
C ASP A 146 -26.43 -6.06 23.10
N GLN A 147 -26.64 -6.26 24.41
CA GLN A 147 -25.80 -5.67 25.47
C GLN A 147 -24.50 -6.45 25.78
N LYS A 148 -24.42 -7.75 25.47
CA LYS A 148 -23.23 -8.59 25.75
C LYS A 148 -22.14 -8.54 24.68
N ILE A 149 -22.43 -7.97 23.51
CA ILE A 149 -21.41 -7.61 22.53
C ILE A 149 -20.68 -6.39 23.10
N PRO A 150 -19.35 -6.44 23.32
CA PRO A 150 -18.65 -5.33 23.94
C PRO A 150 -18.64 -4.13 22.99
N PHE A 151 -19.61 -3.23 23.15
CA PHE A 151 -19.59 -1.88 22.64
C PHE A 151 -18.46 -1.15 23.37
N ILE A 152 -17.27 -1.11 22.77
CA ILE A 152 -16.22 -0.19 23.19
C ILE A 152 -16.69 1.20 22.74
N ASN A 153 -17.42 1.88 23.62
CA ASN A 153 -17.85 3.25 23.43
C ASN A 153 -16.63 4.16 23.65
N LEU A 154 -15.84 4.38 22.59
CA LEU A 154 -14.65 5.24 22.61
C LEU A 154 -15.00 6.68 22.22
N SER A 155 -16.09 7.23 22.74
CA SER A 155 -16.55 8.59 22.43
C SER A 155 -15.94 9.69 23.31
N ASN A 156 -15.01 9.37 24.22
CA ASN A 156 -14.44 10.36 25.16
C ASN A 156 -12.92 10.48 25.09
N ILE A 157 -12.36 10.77 23.90
CA ILE A 157 -11.01 11.33 23.79
C ILE A 157 -11.12 12.64 22.99
N THR A 158 -11.51 13.70 23.68
CA THR A 158 -11.34 15.07 23.17
C THR A 158 -9.99 15.57 23.67
N ASP A 159 -8.94 15.39 22.87
CA ASP A 159 -7.69 16.09 23.11
C ASP A 159 -7.70 17.44 22.42
N ARG A 160 -7.57 18.47 23.25
CA ARG A 160 -7.40 19.88 22.89
C ARG A 160 -6.08 20.08 22.15
N ALA A 161 -6.07 19.91 20.84
CA ALA A 161 -5.07 20.51 19.97
C ALA A 161 -5.63 20.58 18.55
N GLY A 162 -6.40 21.63 18.28
CA GLY A 162 -6.78 21.95 16.90
C GLY A 162 -5.51 22.12 16.06
N ASN A 163 -5.38 21.29 15.02
CA ASN A 163 -4.73 21.58 13.73
C ASN A 163 -4.77 20.36 12.79
N TYR A 164 -5.57 20.45 11.73
CA TYR A 164 -5.42 19.81 10.40
C TYR A 164 -5.09 18.29 10.26
N VAL A 165 -5.16 17.49 11.33
CA VAL A 165 -4.91 16.03 11.32
C VAL A 165 -6.19 15.19 11.12
N ASP A 166 -7.38 15.82 11.12
CA ASP A 166 -8.69 15.15 11.13
C ASP A 166 -8.96 14.22 9.94
N SER A 167 -8.49 14.54 8.73
CA SER A 167 -8.83 13.73 7.54
C SER A 167 -8.27 12.29 7.57
N LEU A 168 -7.12 12.09 8.22
CA LEU A 168 -6.42 10.80 8.22
C LEU A 168 -6.85 9.92 9.40
N GLU A 169 -7.17 10.54 10.53
CA GLU A 169 -7.74 9.89 11.70
C GLU A 169 -9.17 9.40 11.39
N ASN A 170 -9.95 10.20 10.66
CA ASN A 170 -11.25 9.81 10.14
C ASN A 170 -11.19 8.54 9.28
N HIS A 171 -10.16 8.30 8.46
CA HIS A 171 -10.07 7.06 7.69
C HIS A 171 -9.77 5.81 8.54
N THR A 172 -8.93 5.94 9.57
CA THR A 172 -8.69 4.85 10.54
C THR A 172 -9.87 4.61 11.48
N LEU A 173 -10.59 5.67 11.86
CA LEU A 173 -11.83 5.58 12.63
C LEU A 173 -12.95 4.99 11.78
N LEU A 174 -13.10 5.39 10.52
CA LEU A 174 -14.03 4.77 9.56
C LEU A 174 -13.71 3.29 9.34
N ASP A 175 -12.45 2.89 9.25
CA ASP A 175 -12.05 1.48 9.16
C ASP A 175 -12.44 0.68 10.42
N GLN A 176 -12.42 1.29 11.61
CA GLN A 176 -12.83 0.65 12.87
C GLN A 176 -14.35 0.68 13.07
N GLU A 177 -15.02 1.78 12.71
CA GLU A 177 -16.48 1.94 12.77
C GLU A 177 -17.19 1.05 11.73
N PHE A 178 -16.67 0.91 10.51
CA PHE A 178 -17.24 0.02 9.50
C PHE A 178 -17.14 -1.46 9.87
N LEU A 179 -16.12 -1.86 10.65
CA LEU A 179 -16.03 -3.21 11.19
C LEU A 179 -17.08 -3.49 12.27
N ILE A 180 -17.62 -2.45 12.90
CA ILE A 180 -18.59 -2.54 14.00
C ILE A 180 -20.03 -2.42 13.47
N GLU A 181 -20.26 -1.67 12.39
CA GLU A 181 -21.63 -1.35 11.94
C GLU A 181 -22.31 -2.45 11.10
N ASN A 182 -21.56 -3.35 10.45
CA ASN A 182 -22.13 -4.35 9.57
C ASN A 182 -21.70 -5.77 9.97
N ASN A 183 -22.51 -6.43 10.80
CA ASN A 183 -22.41 -7.84 11.22
C ASN A 183 -22.41 -8.89 10.07
N ASP A 184 -22.23 -8.47 8.82
CA ASP A 184 -21.99 -9.33 7.68
C ASP A 184 -20.51 -9.27 7.27
N ILE A 185 -19.70 -10.15 7.86
CA ILE A 185 -18.32 -10.40 7.39
C ILE A 185 -18.40 -11.06 6.01
N LYS A 186 -18.60 -10.26 4.97
CA LYS A 186 -18.70 -10.73 3.59
C LYS A 186 -17.35 -11.33 3.21
N LYS A 187 -17.33 -12.62 2.87
CA LYS A 187 -16.12 -13.34 2.45
C LYS A 187 -15.37 -12.53 1.39
N CYS A 188 -14.08 -12.29 1.61
CA CYS A 188 -13.23 -11.61 0.64
C CYS A 188 -13.30 -12.38 -0.68
N THR A 189 -13.80 -11.72 -1.74
CA THR A 189 -13.89 -12.32 -3.07
C THR A 189 -12.54 -12.18 -3.77
N PHE A 190 -12.10 -13.20 -4.50
CA PHE A 190 -10.84 -13.16 -5.26
C PHE A 190 -10.75 -11.94 -6.20
N LEU A 191 -11.85 -11.58 -6.85
CA LEU A 191 -11.92 -10.40 -7.71
C LEU A 191 -11.63 -9.10 -6.97
N HIS A 192 -12.09 -8.97 -5.71
CA HIS A 192 -11.78 -7.80 -4.87
C HIS A 192 -10.30 -7.77 -4.46
N PHE A 193 -9.70 -8.94 -4.23
CA PHE A 193 -8.26 -9.04 -3.99
C PHE A 193 -7.43 -8.63 -5.22
N VAL A 194 -7.81 -9.08 -6.41
CA VAL A 194 -7.16 -8.65 -7.66
C VAL A 194 -7.33 -7.15 -7.86
N TYR A 195 -8.53 -6.60 -7.58
CA TYR A 195 -8.77 -5.16 -7.63
C TYR A 195 -7.84 -4.39 -6.69
N PHE A 196 -7.68 -4.83 -5.44
CA PHE A 196 -6.74 -4.24 -4.48
C PHE A 196 -5.27 -4.24 -4.97
N ASN A 197 -4.83 -5.30 -5.66
CA ASN A 197 -3.47 -5.35 -6.20
C ASN A 197 -3.22 -4.25 -7.24
N ILE A 198 -4.25 -3.76 -7.93
CA ILE A 198 -4.13 -2.74 -8.99
C ILE A 198 -4.34 -1.31 -8.44
N ILE A 199 -5.18 -1.12 -7.41
CA ILE A 199 -5.46 0.21 -6.83
C ILE A 199 -4.19 0.88 -6.28
N PRO A 200 -4.02 2.21 -6.37
CA PRO A 200 -2.88 2.94 -5.81
C PRO A 200 -2.94 3.09 -4.26
N THR A 201 -3.23 2.01 -3.52
CA THR A 201 -3.18 1.98 -2.05
C THR A 201 -2.40 0.78 -1.54
N LEU A 202 -1.75 0.96 -0.39
CA LEU A 202 -1.02 -0.11 0.29
C LEU A 202 -1.86 -0.81 1.36
N CYS A 203 -2.84 -0.10 1.93
CA CYS A 203 -3.73 -0.64 2.95
C CYS A 203 -4.92 -1.33 2.31
N TYR A 204 -5.22 -2.56 2.75
CA TYR A 204 -6.43 -3.27 2.36
C TYR A 204 -7.67 -2.75 3.11
N LEU A 205 -8.75 -2.49 2.37
CA LEU A 205 -10.08 -2.17 2.87
C LEU A 205 -11.13 -3.10 2.24
N GLN A 206 -12.22 -3.35 2.98
CA GLN A 206 -13.33 -4.18 2.51
C GLN A 206 -14.16 -3.46 1.43
N LYS A 207 -14.36 -2.15 1.57
CA LYS A 207 -15.06 -1.32 0.60
C LYS A 207 -14.23 -0.07 0.31
N TYR A 208 -13.86 0.12 -0.95
CA TYR A 208 -13.15 1.31 -1.37
C TYR A 208 -14.15 2.37 -1.85
N PRO A 209 -13.95 3.65 -1.51
CA PRO A 209 -14.74 4.73 -2.09
C PRO A 209 -14.47 4.78 -3.61
N MET A 210 -15.54 4.78 -4.40
CA MET A 210 -15.47 4.81 -5.86
C MET A 210 -15.99 6.13 -6.42
N THR A 211 -15.47 6.53 -7.57
CA THR A 211 -15.96 7.68 -8.34
C THR A 211 -17.05 7.22 -9.32
N GLU A 212 -18.11 8.02 -9.46
CA GLU A 212 -19.27 7.72 -10.33
C GLU A 212 -18.89 7.57 -11.82
N SER A 213 -17.97 8.40 -12.31
CA SER A 213 -17.55 8.38 -13.71
C SER A 213 -16.03 8.57 -13.87
N ARG A 214 -15.50 8.09 -15.00
CA ARG A 214 -14.10 8.28 -15.39
C ARG A 214 -13.97 9.57 -16.18
N ASN A 215 -13.12 10.48 -15.74
CA ASN A 215 -12.82 11.69 -16.47
C ASN A 215 -11.60 11.48 -17.38
N CYS A 216 -11.84 10.98 -18.60
CA CYS A 216 -10.78 10.72 -19.58
C CYS A 216 -9.94 11.96 -19.93
N LYS A 217 -10.52 13.17 -19.87
CA LYS A 217 -9.77 14.42 -20.13
C LYS A 217 -8.69 14.64 -19.08
N LYS A 218 -8.99 14.39 -17.80
CA LYS A 218 -8.00 14.46 -16.71
C LYS A 218 -6.90 13.41 -16.87
N ILE A 219 -7.25 12.19 -17.29
CA ILE A 219 -6.28 11.13 -17.57
C ILE A 219 -5.32 11.58 -18.67
N LEU A 220 -5.86 12.06 -19.80
CA LEU A 220 -5.06 12.47 -20.94
C LEU A 220 -4.12 13.64 -20.60
N TYR A 221 -4.63 14.66 -19.89
CA TYR A 221 -3.82 15.80 -19.45
C TYR A 221 -2.66 15.36 -18.54
N ARG A 222 -2.94 14.51 -17.55
CA ARG A 222 -1.92 13.96 -16.65
C ARG A 222 -0.94 13.06 -17.38
N PHE A 223 -1.41 12.29 -18.38
CA PHE A 223 -0.56 11.44 -19.20
C PHE A 223 0.43 12.26 -20.04
N PHE A 224 -0.03 13.36 -20.63
CA PHE A 224 0.87 14.28 -21.33
C PHE A 224 1.90 14.93 -20.37
N SER A 225 1.45 15.36 -19.19
CA SER A 225 2.36 15.87 -18.14
C SER A 225 3.37 14.81 -17.68
N LEU A 226 3.00 13.53 -17.66
CA LEU A 226 3.89 12.42 -17.36
C LEU A 226 4.99 12.26 -18.42
N ILE A 227 4.63 12.30 -19.71
CA ILE A 227 5.61 12.21 -20.80
C ILE A 227 6.60 13.38 -20.74
N ILE A 228 6.11 14.61 -20.55
CA ILE A 228 6.98 15.79 -20.37
C ILE A 228 7.88 15.61 -19.15
N GLY A 229 7.32 15.20 -18.01
CA GLY A 229 8.09 14.96 -16.79
C GLY A 229 9.21 13.96 -17.01
N LEU A 230 8.94 12.83 -17.69
CA LEU A 230 9.94 11.82 -18.03
C LEU A 230 11.03 12.37 -18.97
N LEU A 231 10.67 13.15 -19.98
CA LEU A 231 11.65 13.77 -20.88
C LEU A 231 12.58 14.72 -20.12
N ILE A 232 12.04 15.56 -19.24
CA ILE A 232 12.83 16.46 -18.40
C ILE A 232 13.69 15.66 -17.42
N PHE A 233 13.17 14.57 -16.84
CA PHE A 233 13.93 13.70 -15.93
C PHE A 233 15.15 13.09 -16.62
N ILE A 234 14.97 12.55 -17.83
CA ILE A 234 16.05 12.00 -18.66
C ILE A 234 17.06 13.10 -18.99
N PHE A 235 16.57 14.25 -19.48
CA PHE A 235 17.42 15.38 -19.82
C PHE A 235 18.30 15.84 -18.65
N VAL A 236 17.71 16.02 -17.47
CA VAL A 236 18.47 16.45 -16.27
C VAL A 236 19.48 15.39 -15.85
N THR A 237 19.12 14.12 -15.95
CA THR A 237 20.01 13.00 -15.61
C THR A 237 21.22 12.95 -16.55
N ASP A 238 20.97 12.97 -17.86
CA ASP A 238 22.02 12.84 -18.88
C ASP A 238 22.93 14.06 -18.96
N GLN A 239 22.37 15.27 -18.80
CA GLN A 239 23.13 16.52 -18.98
C GLN A 239 23.84 16.99 -17.71
N TYR A 240 23.27 16.71 -16.53
CA TYR A 240 23.81 17.23 -15.27
C TYR A 240 24.31 16.14 -14.33
N SER A 241 23.52 15.09 -14.09
CA SER A 241 23.89 14.06 -13.11
C SER A 241 25.05 13.17 -13.60
N ILE A 242 24.92 12.57 -14.80
CA ILE A 242 25.93 11.65 -15.34
C ILE A 242 27.30 12.32 -15.51
N PRO A 243 27.42 13.53 -16.11
CA PRO A 243 28.72 14.17 -16.27
C PRO A 243 29.37 14.54 -14.94
N SER A 244 28.57 14.94 -13.93
CA SER A 244 29.08 15.25 -12.59
C SER A 244 29.62 14.00 -11.90
N ILE A 245 28.92 12.87 -11.99
CA ILE A 245 29.39 11.57 -11.47
C ILE A 245 30.69 11.16 -12.16
N TYR A 246 30.77 11.29 -13.49
CA TYR A 246 31.97 10.93 -14.23
C TYR A 246 33.19 11.78 -13.81
N ARG A 247 33.01 13.09 -13.63
CA ARG A 247 34.07 13.99 -13.15
C ARG A 247 34.53 13.65 -11.73
N ILE A 248 33.61 13.24 -10.85
CA ILE A 248 33.94 12.78 -9.49
C ILE A 248 34.80 11.51 -9.52
N ILE A 249 34.47 10.55 -10.39
CA ILE A 249 35.18 9.26 -10.46
C ILE A 249 36.55 9.39 -11.13
N LYS A 250 36.68 10.26 -12.15
CA LYS A 250 37.91 10.36 -12.97
C LYS A 250 38.98 11.26 -12.35
N CYS A 251 38.60 12.23 -11.53
CA CYS A 251 39.52 13.23 -11.01
C CYS A 251 39.89 12.95 -9.54
N ASP A 252 41.18 12.88 -9.25
CA ASP A 252 41.70 12.70 -7.88
C ASP A 252 41.82 14.03 -7.10
N ASN A 253 41.64 15.17 -7.78
CA ASN A 253 41.74 16.49 -7.17
C ASN A 253 40.53 16.76 -6.25
N PHE A 254 40.79 16.90 -4.95
CA PHE A 254 39.76 17.12 -3.92
C PHE A 254 38.80 18.26 -4.25
N TRP A 255 39.30 19.42 -4.69
CA TRP A 255 38.45 20.58 -4.99
C TRP A 255 37.49 20.34 -6.16
N ILE A 256 37.94 19.63 -7.20
CA ILE A 256 37.10 19.26 -8.35
C ILE A 256 36.02 18.28 -7.91
N VAL A 257 36.36 17.32 -7.05
CA VAL A 257 35.40 16.37 -6.48
C VAL A 257 34.32 17.11 -5.68
N VAL A 258 34.70 18.06 -4.82
CA VAL A 258 33.77 18.84 -4.01
C VAL A 258 32.83 19.68 -4.88
N GLU A 259 33.36 20.40 -5.88
CA GLU A 259 32.55 21.19 -6.81
C GLU A 259 31.51 20.32 -7.54
N ASN A 260 31.94 19.18 -8.07
CA ASN A 260 31.05 18.27 -8.78
C ASN A 260 30.07 17.56 -7.83
N ALA A 261 30.42 17.32 -6.57
CA ALA A 261 29.51 16.79 -5.58
C ALA A 261 28.38 17.79 -5.24
N ILE A 262 28.69 19.09 -5.16
CA ILE A 262 27.69 20.14 -4.98
C ILE A 262 26.76 20.21 -6.21
N ASN A 263 27.32 20.22 -7.42
CA ASN A 263 26.54 20.20 -8.66
C ASN A 263 25.63 18.97 -8.76
N LEU A 264 26.14 17.80 -8.35
CA LEU A 264 25.38 16.56 -8.29
C LEU A 264 24.26 16.64 -7.25
N SER A 265 24.51 17.22 -6.07
CA SER A 265 23.49 17.42 -5.04
C SER A 265 22.33 18.28 -5.54
N LEU A 266 22.63 19.39 -6.23
CA LEU A 266 21.64 20.27 -6.83
C LEU A 266 20.81 19.54 -7.90
N SER A 267 21.48 18.82 -8.80
CA SER A 267 20.81 18.02 -9.83
C SER A 267 19.91 16.95 -9.21
N THR A 268 20.38 16.29 -8.14
CA THR A 268 19.61 15.26 -7.42
C THR A 268 18.36 15.84 -6.76
N ALA A 269 18.45 17.05 -6.17
CA ALA A 269 17.28 17.72 -5.59
C ALA A 269 16.21 18.05 -6.65
N ILE A 270 16.63 18.50 -7.84
CA ILE A 270 15.74 18.75 -8.98
C ILE A 270 15.11 17.43 -9.47
N LEU A 271 15.93 16.38 -9.63
CA LEU A 271 15.45 15.05 -10.00
C LEU A 271 14.44 14.49 -9.00
N PHE A 272 14.65 14.71 -7.71
CA PHE A 272 13.69 14.32 -6.66
C PHE A 272 12.33 15.02 -6.83
N LEU A 273 12.31 16.32 -7.14
CA LEU A 273 11.07 17.06 -7.39
C LEU A 273 10.35 16.57 -8.65
N ILE A 274 11.10 16.33 -9.73
CA ILE A 274 10.54 15.80 -10.99
C ILE A 274 9.99 14.39 -10.76
N PHE A 275 10.75 13.53 -10.07
CA PHE A 275 10.31 12.18 -9.69
C PHE A 275 9.03 12.22 -8.86
N PHE A 276 8.96 13.12 -7.88
CA PHE A 276 7.77 13.32 -7.06
C PHE A 276 6.56 13.68 -7.92
N HIS A 277 6.73 14.60 -8.88
CA HIS A 277 5.68 14.97 -9.83
C HIS A 277 5.24 13.79 -10.69
N ILE A 278 6.17 13.07 -11.31
CA ILE A 278 5.88 11.92 -12.17
C ILE A 278 5.08 10.88 -11.40
N VAL A 279 5.53 10.48 -10.20
CA VAL A 279 4.91 9.39 -9.44
C VAL A 279 3.60 9.84 -8.79
N PHE A 280 3.63 10.86 -7.95
CA PHE A 280 2.49 11.22 -7.09
C PHE A 280 1.46 12.09 -7.80
N VAL A 281 1.90 13.02 -8.65
CA VAL A 281 1.01 13.96 -9.34
C VAL A 281 0.42 13.30 -10.59
N CYS A 282 1.21 12.52 -11.33
CA CYS A 282 0.76 11.90 -12.57
C CYS A 282 0.40 10.41 -12.41
N CYS A 283 1.36 9.52 -12.13
CA CYS A 283 1.15 8.06 -12.18
C CYS A 283 0.03 7.58 -11.24
N LEU A 284 0.11 7.89 -9.94
CA LEU A 284 -0.89 7.42 -8.96
C LEU A 284 -2.29 7.97 -9.25
N ASN A 285 -2.35 9.21 -9.73
CA ASN A 285 -3.58 9.90 -10.11
C ASN A 285 -4.21 9.35 -11.39
N ILE A 286 -3.39 8.95 -12.38
CA ILE A 286 -3.87 8.23 -13.56
C ILE A 286 -4.39 6.85 -13.16
N LEU A 287 -3.63 6.12 -12.34
CA LEU A 287 -4.01 4.79 -11.86
C LEU A 287 -5.31 4.84 -11.04
N ALA A 288 -5.49 5.86 -10.19
CA ALA A 288 -6.71 6.09 -9.43
C ALA A 288 -7.92 6.29 -10.34
N GLU A 289 -7.79 7.13 -11.37
CA GLU A 289 -8.90 7.44 -12.29
C GLU A 289 -9.27 6.22 -13.16
N ILE A 290 -8.27 5.45 -13.63
CA ILE A 290 -8.50 4.19 -14.38
C ILE A 290 -9.26 3.18 -13.51
N THR A 291 -8.83 3.02 -12.26
CA THR A 291 -9.43 2.10 -11.28
C THR A 291 -10.72 2.64 -10.63
N ARG A 292 -11.15 3.87 -10.98
CA ARG A 292 -12.26 4.61 -10.36
C ARG A 292 -12.12 4.76 -8.85
N PHE A 293 -10.89 4.74 -8.36
CA PHE A 293 -10.60 4.81 -6.95
C PHE A 293 -10.63 6.26 -6.49
N LYS A 294 -11.58 6.57 -5.59
CA LYS A 294 -11.80 7.92 -5.08
C LYS A 294 -10.97 8.16 -3.82
N ASN A 295 -9.65 8.25 -3.98
CA ASN A 295 -8.79 8.79 -2.92
C ASN A 295 -8.44 10.23 -3.18
N ILE A 296 -8.63 11.04 -2.14
CA ILE A 296 -8.61 12.49 -2.27
C ILE A 296 -7.15 12.99 -2.26
N HIS A 297 -6.21 12.35 -1.55
CA HIS A 297 -4.82 12.84 -1.44
C HIS A 297 -3.78 11.71 -1.29
N PHE A 298 -2.85 11.59 -2.25
CA PHE A 298 -1.64 10.74 -2.13
C PHE A 298 -0.49 11.41 -1.39
N TYR A 299 -0.52 12.74 -1.35
CA TYR A 299 0.44 13.61 -0.69
C TYR A 299 -0.28 14.88 -0.22
N GLN A 300 0.33 15.60 0.71
CA GLN A 300 -0.12 16.91 1.18
C GLN A 300 0.99 17.95 0.98
N ALA A 301 0.78 19.19 1.42
CA ALA A 301 1.74 20.29 1.28
C ALA A 301 3.01 20.11 2.14
N TRP A 302 3.79 19.08 1.84
CA TRP A 302 5.00 18.69 2.55
C TRP A 302 6.11 19.73 2.43
N TRP A 303 6.10 20.55 1.39
CA TRP A 303 7.03 21.67 1.21
C TRP A 303 6.84 22.79 2.24
N ASN A 304 5.65 22.90 2.84
CA ASN A 304 5.36 23.85 3.92
C ASN A 304 5.59 23.24 5.32
N SER A 305 6.19 22.06 5.42
CA SER A 305 6.43 21.40 6.71
C SER A 305 7.50 22.14 7.52
N THR A 306 7.23 22.37 8.80
CA THR A 306 8.15 23.06 9.73
C THR A 306 9.08 22.10 10.45
N THR A 307 8.71 20.81 10.51
CA THR A 307 9.48 19.77 11.18
C THR A 307 9.73 18.57 10.27
N VAL A 308 10.87 17.91 10.46
CA VAL A 308 11.23 16.69 9.71
C VAL A 308 10.19 15.59 9.91
N ARG A 309 9.62 15.47 11.12
CA ARG A 309 8.53 14.52 11.38
C ARG A 309 7.33 14.80 10.46
N GLN A 310 6.90 16.06 10.39
CA GLN A 310 5.78 16.45 9.54
C GLN A 310 6.07 16.17 8.07
N PHE A 311 7.28 16.49 7.57
CA PHE A 311 7.72 16.15 6.22
C PHE A 311 7.48 14.66 5.89
N TRP A 312 7.97 13.75 6.74
CA TRP A 312 7.87 12.30 6.53
C TRP A 312 6.43 11.78 6.56
N THR A 313 5.50 12.47 7.21
CA THR A 313 4.08 12.10 7.21
C THR A 313 3.30 12.59 5.98
N LEU A 314 3.71 13.71 5.39
CA LEU A 314 2.93 14.41 4.36
C LEU A 314 3.34 14.05 2.93
N TRP A 315 4.60 13.69 2.68
CA TRP A 315 5.12 13.49 1.33
C TRP A 315 4.54 12.24 0.64
N ASN A 316 4.44 11.12 1.38
CA ASN A 316 3.96 9.82 0.88
C ASN A 316 2.96 9.22 1.86
N ILE A 317 1.71 9.68 1.73
CA ILE A 317 0.63 9.30 2.63
C ILE A 317 0.34 7.79 2.56
N PRO A 318 0.31 7.11 1.39
CA PRO A 318 0.07 5.68 1.33
C PRO A 318 1.06 4.84 2.17
N VAL A 319 2.36 5.16 2.11
CA VAL A 319 3.38 4.46 2.90
C VAL A 319 3.29 4.83 4.37
N HIS A 320 3.11 6.11 4.69
CA HIS A 320 2.94 6.55 6.07
C HIS A 320 1.75 5.84 6.76
N LEU A 321 0.61 5.77 6.07
CA LEU A 321 -0.58 5.06 6.54
C LEU A 321 -0.32 3.58 6.77
N TRP A 322 0.37 2.93 5.84
CA TRP A 322 0.71 1.51 5.95
C TRP A 322 1.58 1.24 7.18
N ILE A 323 2.62 2.05 7.39
CA ILE A 323 3.50 1.94 8.57
C ILE A 323 2.70 2.20 9.86
N LYS A 324 1.87 3.25 9.88
CA LYS A 324 1.05 3.60 11.05
C LYS A 324 0.10 2.44 11.42
N LYS A 325 -0.60 1.89 10.44
CA LYS A 325 -1.62 0.83 10.62
C LYS A 325 -0.99 -0.52 11.02
N HIS A 326 0.07 -0.94 10.33
CA HIS A 326 0.60 -2.31 10.47
C HIS A 326 1.78 -2.43 11.42
N ILE A 327 2.54 -1.36 11.66
CA ILE A 327 3.73 -1.40 12.52
C ILE A 327 3.47 -0.62 13.81
N TYR A 328 3.15 0.67 13.71
CA TYR A 328 3.11 1.55 14.88
C TYR A 328 1.98 1.22 15.87
N ILE A 329 0.74 1.11 15.39
CA ILE A 329 -0.43 0.85 16.26
C ILE A 329 -0.30 -0.50 16.99
N PRO A 330 0.04 -1.63 16.32
CA PRO A 330 0.20 -2.91 17.01
C PRO A 330 1.34 -2.94 18.03
N LEU A 331 2.46 -2.27 17.74
CA LEU A 331 3.58 -2.17 18.69
C LEU A 331 3.18 -1.38 19.95
N ARG A 332 2.45 -0.28 19.79
CA ARG A 332 1.97 0.52 20.91
C ARG A 332 0.94 -0.21 21.78
N LYS A 333 0.03 -1.00 21.20
CA LYS A 333 -1.00 -1.74 21.95
C LYS A 333 -0.44 -2.89 22.83
N ARG A 334 0.82 -3.29 22.62
CA ARG A 334 1.48 -4.35 23.39
C ARG A 334 2.35 -3.83 24.54
N SER A 335 2.66 -2.54 24.54
CA SER A 335 3.24 -1.80 25.66
C SER A 335 2.14 -1.42 26.63
#